data_AF-A0A0W8FSV4-F1
#
_entry.id   AF-A0A0W8FSV4-F1
#
_cell.length_a   1.000
_cell.length_b   1.000
_cell.length_c   1.000
_cell.angle_alpha   90.00
_cell.angle_beta   90.00
_cell.angle_gamma   90.00
#
_symmetry.space_group_name_H-M   'P 1'
#
loop_
_entity.id
_entity.type
_entity.pdbx_description
1 polymer ?
#
loop_
_entity_poly.entity_id
_entity_poly.type
_entity_poly.pdbx_seq_one_letter_code
_entity_poly.pdbx_strand_id
1 'polypeptide(L)'
;MKKILIITFVFIALFTFVAIAQDNIEKKKIEFLISSVQNLKGAKFIRNGAEHDCVEAAKHLRLKLEKAGNRVKTANDFIRLCASKSYITGTTYIIKFPDGKTITSEKYLREKLREYSSTGKN
;
A
#
# COMPACT_ATOMS: atom_id res chain seq x y z
N MET A 1 -14.81 30.71 31.83
CA MET A 1 -14.45 29.29 32.06
C MET A 1 -15.27 28.31 31.20
N LYS A 2 -16.62 28.31 31.27
CA LYS A 2 -17.46 27.44 30.41
C LYS A 2 -17.26 27.61 28.89
N LYS A 3 -17.12 28.84 28.40
CA LYS A 3 -16.86 29.11 26.96
C LYS A 3 -15.47 28.62 26.50
N ILE A 4 -14.45 28.70 27.35
CA ILE A 4 -13.10 28.20 27.08
C ILE A 4 -13.12 26.66 27.04
N LEU A 5 -13.83 26.02 27.99
CA LEU A 5 -14.00 24.56 28.03
C LEU A 5 -14.74 24.01 26.80
N ILE A 6 -15.76 24.72 26.29
CA ILE A 6 -16.49 24.35 25.07
C ILE A 6 -15.60 24.50 23.82
N ILE A 7 -14.79 25.56 23.74
CA ILE A 7 -13.87 25.77 22.61
C ILE A 7 -12.81 24.64 22.57
N THR A 8 -12.23 24.24 23.71
CA THR A 8 -11.27 23.14 23.75
C THR A 8 -11.89 21.79 23.37
N PHE A 9 -13.15 21.54 23.74
CA PHE A 9 -13.87 20.31 23.35
C PHE A 9 -14.18 20.26 21.84
N VAL A 10 -14.50 21.40 21.23
CA VAL A 10 -14.70 21.51 19.76
C VAL A 10 -13.40 21.29 18.99
N PHE A 11 -12.27 21.79 19.49
CA PHE A 11 -10.96 21.57 18.86
C PHE A 11 -10.50 20.10 18.92
N ILE A 12 -10.73 19.40 20.03
CA ILE A 12 -10.39 17.96 20.16
C ILE A 12 -11.23 17.10 19.21
N ALA A 13 -12.52 17.43 19.04
CA ALA A 13 -13.40 16.72 18.11
C ALA A 13 -13.02 16.89 16.63
N LEU A 14 -12.48 18.04 16.23
CA LEU A 14 -12.01 18.25 14.85
C LEU A 14 -10.75 17.42 14.51
N PHE A 15 -9.82 17.26 15.47
CA PHE A 15 -8.57 16.54 15.24
C PHE A 15 -8.77 15.03 15.03
N THR A 16 -9.71 14.41 15.74
CA THR A 16 -9.98 12.96 15.60
C THR A 16 -10.60 12.63 14.24
N PHE A 17 -11.47 13.50 13.71
CA PHE A 17 -12.10 13.30 12.40
C PHE A 17 -11.08 13.32 11.25
N VAL A 18 -10.14 14.27 11.25
CA VAL A 18 -9.08 14.37 10.22
C VAL A 18 -8.19 13.13 10.22
N ALA A 19 -7.83 12.60 11.40
CA ALA A 19 -7.01 11.40 11.51
C ALA A 19 -7.71 10.16 10.93
N ILE A 20 -9.01 9.98 11.22
CA ILE A 20 -9.81 8.85 10.69
C ILE A 20 -9.97 8.95 9.17
N ALA A 21 -10.22 10.16 8.65
CA ALA A 21 -10.32 10.39 7.21
C ALA A 21 -9.00 10.03 6.49
N GLN A 22 -7.86 10.44 7.06
CA GLN A 22 -6.56 10.13 6.51
C GLN A 22 -6.25 8.63 6.52
N ASP A 23 -6.56 7.92 7.62
CA ASP A 23 -6.40 6.47 7.71
C ASP A 23 -7.25 5.74 6.65
N ASN A 24 -8.50 6.16 6.45
CA ASN A 24 -9.36 5.61 5.41
C ASN A 24 -8.81 5.85 3.99
N ILE A 25 -8.21 7.02 3.73
CA ILE A 25 -7.57 7.32 2.45
C ILE A 25 -6.35 6.40 2.22
N GLU A 26 -5.49 6.24 3.22
CA GLU A 26 -4.31 5.38 3.10
C GLU A 26 -4.68 3.91 2.92
N LYS A 27 -5.71 3.41 3.62
CA LYS A 27 -6.27 2.07 3.41
C LYS A 27 -6.76 1.86 1.98
N LYS A 28 -7.48 2.82 1.40
CA LYS A 28 -7.95 2.76 0.01
C LYS A 28 -6.78 2.75 -0.99
N LYS A 29 -5.74 3.57 -0.76
CA LYS A 29 -4.52 3.55 -1.58
C LYS A 29 -3.83 2.18 -1.54
N ILE A 30 -3.67 1.61 -0.34
CA ILE A 30 -3.02 0.30 -0.17
C ILE A 30 -3.82 -0.79 -0.88
N GLU A 31 -5.15 -0.82 -0.74
CA GLU A 31 -5.98 -1.82 -1.42
C GLU A 31 -5.93 -1.64 -2.95
N PHE A 32 -5.94 -0.41 -3.45
CA PHE A 32 -5.73 -0.14 -4.87
C PHE A 32 -4.39 -0.70 -5.37
N LEU A 33 -3.31 -0.50 -4.61
CA LEU A 33 -1.98 -1.03 -4.95
C LEU A 33 -1.97 -2.57 -4.99
N ILE A 34 -2.55 -3.23 -3.99
CA ILE A 34 -2.63 -4.70 -3.95
C ILE A 34 -3.47 -5.22 -5.13
N SER A 35 -4.64 -4.63 -5.36
CA SER A 35 -5.52 -4.97 -6.47
C SER A 35 -4.85 -4.72 -7.84
N SER A 36 -4.01 -3.69 -7.96
CA SER A 36 -3.25 -3.44 -9.18
C SER A 36 -2.25 -4.55 -9.50
N VAL A 37 -1.70 -5.24 -8.49
CA VAL A 37 -0.86 -6.43 -8.69
C VAL A 37 -1.74 -7.61 -9.06
N GLN A 38 -2.81 -7.85 -8.30
CA GLN A 38 -3.76 -8.95 -8.51
C GLN A 38 -4.26 -9.02 -9.96
N ASN A 39 -4.51 -7.86 -10.56
CA ASN A 39 -5.14 -7.73 -11.88
C ASN A 39 -4.15 -7.72 -13.05
N LEU A 40 -2.84 -7.92 -12.82
CA LEU A 40 -1.85 -8.04 -13.90
C LEU A 40 -2.01 -9.38 -14.64
N LYS A 41 -2.77 -9.35 -15.73
CA LYS A 41 -3.04 -10.54 -16.54
C LYS A 41 -1.76 -11.09 -17.17
N GLY A 42 -1.53 -12.39 -16.99
CA GLY A 42 -0.40 -13.13 -17.57
C GLY A 42 0.98 -12.80 -16.97
N ALA A 43 1.07 -11.84 -16.06
CA ALA A 43 2.31 -11.53 -15.37
C ALA A 43 2.62 -12.57 -14.27
N LYS A 44 3.89 -12.63 -13.88
CA LYS A 44 4.38 -13.40 -12.75
C LYS A 44 5.01 -12.48 -11.71
N PHE A 45 4.78 -12.79 -10.45
CA PHE A 45 5.41 -12.12 -9.32
C PHE A 45 6.52 -13.02 -8.78
N ILE A 46 7.76 -12.59 -8.95
CA ILE A 46 8.94 -13.33 -8.50
C ILE A 46 9.27 -12.89 -7.07
N ARG A 47 9.22 -13.85 -6.16
CA ARG A 47 9.56 -13.67 -4.75
C ARG A 47 10.51 -14.78 -4.31
N ASN A 48 11.61 -14.39 -3.67
CA ASN A 48 12.65 -15.32 -3.18
C ASN A 48 13.15 -16.29 -4.28
N GLY A 49 13.23 -15.81 -5.53
CA GLY A 49 13.67 -16.61 -6.68
C GLY A 49 12.60 -17.50 -7.31
N ALA A 50 11.39 -17.59 -6.74
CA ALA A 50 10.30 -18.38 -7.31
C ALA A 50 9.25 -17.50 -8.00
N GLU A 51 8.74 -17.97 -9.14
CA GLU A 51 7.59 -17.35 -9.82
C GLU A 51 6.28 -17.74 -9.13
N HIS A 52 5.44 -16.75 -8.86
CA HIS A 52 4.07 -16.91 -8.38
C HIS A 52 3.11 -16.20 -9.34
N ASP A 53 1.86 -16.64 -9.42
CA ASP A 53 0.84 -15.84 -10.08
C ASP A 53 0.50 -14.58 -9.25
N CYS A 54 -0.13 -13.62 -9.92
CA CYS A 54 -0.45 -12.32 -9.34
C CYS A 54 -1.55 -12.37 -8.27
N VAL A 55 -2.41 -13.39 -8.26
CA VAL A 55 -3.45 -13.56 -7.24
C VAL A 55 -2.81 -14.02 -5.93
N GLU A 56 -1.90 -15.00 -6.00
CA GLU A 56 -1.12 -15.46 -4.85
C GLU A 56 -0.19 -14.36 -4.33
N ALA A 57 0.39 -13.55 -5.21
CA ALA A 57 1.15 -12.38 -4.82
C ALA A 57 0.29 -11.39 -4.01
N ALA A 58 -0.92 -11.08 -4.48
CA ALA A 58 -1.83 -10.19 -3.76
C ALA A 58 -2.23 -10.73 -2.38
N LYS A 59 -2.52 -12.03 -2.27
CA LYS A 59 -2.75 -12.69 -0.96
C LYS A 59 -1.53 -12.56 -0.05
N HIS A 60 -0.32 -12.78 -0.57
CA HIS A 60 0.92 -12.62 0.19
C HIS A 60 1.12 -11.18 0.68
N LEU A 61 0.81 -10.18 -0.15
CA LEU A 61 0.90 -8.77 0.22
C LEU A 61 -0.09 -8.39 1.32
N ARG A 62 -1.34 -8.89 1.26
CA ARG A 62 -2.35 -8.71 2.33
C ARG A 62 -1.90 -9.34 3.65
N LEU A 63 -1.40 -10.58 3.61
CA LEU A 63 -0.84 -11.24 4.79
C LEU A 63 0.30 -10.44 5.42
N LYS A 64 1.19 -9.89 4.58
CA LYS A 64 2.29 -9.04 5.07
C LYS A 64 1.80 -7.74 5.67
N LEU A 65 0.78 -7.11 5.08
CA LEU A 65 0.17 -5.90 5.61
C LEU A 65 -0.43 -6.16 7.00
N GLU A 66 -1.18 -7.25 7.14
CA GLU A 66 -1.75 -7.70 8.42
C GLU A 66 -0.65 -7.87 9.47
N LYS A 67 0.42 -8.62 9.16
CA LYS A 67 1.57 -8.81 10.07
C LYS A 67 2.34 -7.53 10.37
N ALA A 68 2.31 -6.55 9.49
CA ALA A 68 2.95 -5.27 9.71
C ALA A 68 2.18 -4.43 10.74
N GLY A 69 0.85 -4.52 10.75
CA GLY A 69 -0.03 -3.82 11.67
C GLY A 69 0.27 -2.32 11.71
N ASN A 70 0.38 -1.77 12.91
CA ASN A 70 0.58 -0.33 13.17
C ASN A 70 1.91 0.25 12.62
N ARG A 71 2.80 -0.58 12.09
CA ARG A 71 4.03 -0.13 11.42
C ARG A 71 3.74 0.45 10.03
N VAL A 72 2.63 0.08 9.41
CA VAL A 72 2.19 0.63 8.11
C VAL A 72 1.11 1.66 8.38
N LYS A 73 1.47 2.95 8.22
CA LYS A 73 0.54 4.07 8.37
C LYS A 73 0.12 4.68 7.04
N THR A 74 0.93 4.45 6.00
CA THR A 74 0.75 5.04 4.68
C THR A 74 0.98 4.00 3.56
N ALA A 75 0.50 4.31 2.35
CA ALA A 75 0.81 3.53 1.16
C ALA A 75 2.31 3.45 0.88
N ASN A 76 3.09 4.50 1.22
CA ASN A 76 4.54 4.46 1.12
C ASN A 76 5.16 3.48 2.12
N ASP A 77 4.64 3.40 3.35
CA ASP A 77 5.07 2.40 4.33
C ASP A 77 4.76 0.99 3.84
N PHE A 78 3.57 0.77 3.27
CA PHE A 78 3.21 -0.51 2.67
C PHE A 78 4.20 -0.93 1.58
N ILE A 79 4.53 -0.03 0.65
CA ILE A 79 5.50 -0.31 -0.42
C ILE A 79 6.85 -0.69 0.19
N ARG A 80 7.34 0.10 1.14
CA ARG A 80 8.66 -0.08 1.75
C ARG A 80 8.75 -1.34 2.61
N LEU A 81 7.77 -1.59 3.48
CA LEU A 81 7.82 -2.63 4.51
C LEU A 81 7.25 -3.97 4.05
N CYS A 82 6.27 -3.96 3.14
CA CYS A 82 5.55 -5.17 2.76
C CYS A 82 5.89 -5.61 1.33
N ALA A 83 5.92 -4.68 0.38
CA ALA A 83 5.84 -5.00 -1.05
C ALA A 83 7.13 -4.86 -1.85
N SER A 84 8.19 -4.24 -1.32
CA SER A 84 9.45 -4.04 -2.05
C SER A 84 10.34 -5.30 -2.05
N LYS A 85 10.45 -5.96 -0.89
CA LYS A 85 11.36 -7.10 -0.68
C LYS A 85 10.91 -8.01 0.45
N SER A 86 11.53 -9.19 0.50
CA SER A 86 11.39 -10.13 1.61
C SER A 86 12.04 -9.54 2.85
N TYR A 87 11.32 -9.56 3.98
CA TYR A 87 11.92 -9.15 5.25
C TYR A 87 12.94 -10.19 5.74
N ILE A 88 12.64 -11.48 5.50
CA ILE A 88 13.45 -12.60 5.99
C ILE A 88 14.75 -12.73 5.19
N THR A 89 14.68 -12.64 3.87
CA THR A 89 15.83 -12.90 2.98
C THR A 89 16.44 -11.64 2.38
N GLY A 90 15.80 -10.48 2.53
CA GLY A 90 16.22 -9.22 1.89
C GLY A 90 16.00 -9.16 0.38
N THR A 91 15.55 -10.24 -0.25
CA THR A 91 15.42 -10.35 -1.72
C THR A 91 14.32 -9.43 -2.25
N THR A 92 14.69 -8.58 -3.22
CA THR A 92 13.77 -7.69 -3.95
C THR A 92 12.73 -8.49 -4.71
N TYR A 93 11.48 -8.04 -4.67
CA TYR A 93 10.40 -8.63 -5.45
C TYR A 93 10.39 -8.06 -6.86
N ILE A 94 10.11 -8.91 -7.85
CA ILE A 94 10.11 -8.55 -9.27
C ILE A 94 8.77 -8.93 -9.89
N ILE A 95 8.27 -8.11 -10.79
CA ILE A 95 7.14 -8.43 -11.66
C ILE A 95 7.71 -8.72 -13.05
N LYS A 96 7.38 -9.87 -13.60
CA LYS A 96 7.73 -10.30 -14.96
C LYS A 96 6.48 -10.32 -15.82
N PHE A 97 6.46 -9.53 -16.87
CA PHE A 97 5.33 -9.39 -17.79
C PHE A 97 5.32 -10.52 -18.84
N PRO A 98 4.19 -10.74 -19.55
CA PRO A 98 4.09 -11.74 -20.61
C PRO A 98 5.13 -11.59 -21.73
N ASP A 99 5.58 -10.36 -22.00
CA ASP A 99 6.62 -10.05 -22.99
C ASP A 99 8.06 -10.32 -22.48
N GLY A 100 8.19 -10.87 -21.27
CA GLY A 100 9.47 -11.19 -20.64
C GLY A 100 10.14 -10.00 -19.94
N LYS A 101 9.63 -8.76 -20.09
CA LYS A 101 10.19 -7.61 -19.38
C LYS A 101 9.97 -7.74 -17.89
N THR A 102 10.92 -7.20 -17.13
CA THR A 102 10.86 -7.22 -15.66
C THR A 102 10.93 -5.82 -15.08
N ILE A 103 10.29 -5.64 -13.94
CA ILE A 103 10.33 -4.42 -13.15
C ILE A 103 10.33 -4.79 -11.66
N THR A 104 10.98 -3.99 -10.81
CA THR A 104 10.86 -4.21 -9.37
C THR A 104 9.43 -3.91 -8.90
N SER A 105 8.93 -4.69 -7.95
CA SER A 105 7.59 -4.45 -7.39
C SER A 105 7.49 -3.06 -6.77
N GLU A 106 8.55 -2.57 -6.14
CA GLU A 106 8.62 -1.21 -5.63
C GLU A 106 8.40 -0.15 -6.72
N LYS A 107 9.12 -0.24 -7.85
CA LYS A 107 9.01 0.76 -8.92
C LYS A 107 7.59 0.76 -9.50
N TYR A 108 7.05 -0.42 -9.81
CA TYR A 108 5.67 -0.58 -10.27
C TYR A 108 4.65 0.04 -9.32
N LEU A 109 4.73 -0.27 -8.03
CA LEU A 109 3.77 0.22 -7.04
C LEU A 109 3.90 1.72 -6.79
N ARG A 110 5.11 2.29 -6.88
CA ARG A 110 5.31 3.75 -6.80
C ARG A 110 4.69 4.46 -8.00
N GLU A 111 4.79 3.89 -9.19
CA GLU A 111 4.10 4.40 -10.39
C GLU A 111 2.58 4.37 -10.19
N LYS A 112 2.02 3.24 -9.74
CA LYS A 112 0.59 3.13 -9.43
C LYS A 112 0.12 4.09 -8.34
N LEU A 113 0.92 4.33 -7.30
CA LEU A 113 0.58 5.30 -6.27
C LEU A 113 0.52 6.73 -6.80
N ARG A 114 1.42 7.09 -7.73
CA ARG A 114 1.38 8.39 -8.42
C ARG A 114 0.13 8.51 -9.29
N GLU A 115 -0.19 7.49 -10.08
CA GLU A 115 -1.41 7.46 -10.90
C GLU A 115 -2.66 7.71 -10.04
N TYR A 116 -2.82 6.97 -8.94
CA TYR A 116 -3.95 7.14 -8.01
C TYR A 116 -4.07 8.57 -7.47
N SER A 117 -2.92 9.20 -7.17
CA SER A 117 -2.88 10.54 -6.60
C SER A 117 -3.18 11.64 -7.62
N SER A 118 -2.97 11.37 -8.92
CA SER A 118 -3.29 12.30 -10.00
C SER A 118 -4.77 12.25 -10.39
N THR A 119 -5.42 11.07 -10.31
CA THR A 119 -6.85 10.92 -10.62
C THR A 119 -7.77 11.69 -9.67
N GLY A 120 -7.35 11.93 -8.42
CA GLY A 120 -8.12 12.73 -7.45
C GLY A 120 -7.96 14.25 -7.57
N LYS A 121 -7.21 14.75 -8.56
CA LYS A 121 -7.00 16.19 -8.83
C LYS A 121 -7.80 16.73 -10.02
N ASN A 122 -8.57 15.88 -10.70
CA ASN A 122 -9.44 16.26 -11.82
C ASN A 122 -10.90 16.24 -11.41
#